data_AF-A0A2G6GS89-F1
#
_entry.id   AF-A0A2G6GS89-F1
#
_cell.length_a   1.000
_cell.length_b   1.000
_cell.length_c   1.000
_cell.angle_alpha   90.00
_cell.angle_beta   90.00
_cell.angle_gamma   90.00
#
_symmetry.space_group_name_H-M   'P 1'
#
loop_
_entity.id
_entity.type
_entity.pdbx_description
1 polymer ?
#
loop_
_entity_poly.entity_id
_entity_poly.type
_entity_poly.pdbx_seq_one_letter_code
_entity_poly.pdbx_strand_id
1 'polypeptide(L)' 'FTVEAPDGDKDKDYKDFINPHSLDIIDNAIIESSVKEAKPLDAFQFERVGYFNVDPDSTKEKMVFNRTLSLKDSWKPKK' A
#
# COMPACT_ATOMS: atom_id res chain seq x y z
N PHE A 1 4.10 10.54 4.20
CA PHE A 1 4.07 11.92 4.73
C PHE A 1 3.43 12.85 3.70
N THR A 2 2.99 14.03 4.13
CA THR A 2 2.34 15.04 3.26
C THR A 2 3.32 15.99 2.57
N VAL A 3 4.58 16.01 3.01
CA VAL A 3 5.69 16.76 2.42
C VAL A 3 6.86 15.81 2.13
N GLU A 4 7.78 16.23 1.26
CA GLU A 4 8.94 15.42 0.85
C GLU A 4 9.97 15.24 1.96
N ALA A 5 10.26 16.30 2.74
CA ALA A 5 11.21 16.30 3.85
C ALA A 5 10.49 16.66 5.18
N PRO A 6 9.78 15.70 5.82
CA PRO A 6 9.01 15.96 7.03
C PRO A 6 9.86 16.29 8.27
N ASP A 7 11.16 15.94 8.27
CA ASP A 7 12.15 16.24 9.31
C ASP A 7 13.02 17.46 8.99
N GLY A 8 12.76 18.15 7.87
CA GLY A 8 13.54 19.31 7.43
C GLY A 8 13.19 20.63 8.13
N ASP A 9 12.01 20.72 8.74
CA ASP A 9 11.56 21.90 9.49
C ASP A 9 12.03 21.78 10.95
N LYS A 10 12.88 22.71 11.41
CA LYS A 10 13.43 22.69 12.77
C LYS A 10 12.41 23.13 13.83
N ASP A 11 11.34 23.78 13.41
CA ASP A 11 10.33 24.37 14.29
C ASP A 11 9.06 23.51 14.38
N LYS A 12 8.95 22.42 13.60
CA LYS A 12 7.81 21.50 13.58
C LYS A 12 8.23 20.05 13.80
N ASP A 13 7.37 19.26 14.43
CA ASP A 13 7.59 17.82 14.58
C ASP A 13 7.20 17.12 13.25
N TYR A 14 7.99 16.13 12.81
CA TYR A 14 7.69 15.34 11.62
C TYR A 14 6.31 14.65 11.69
N LYS A 15 5.82 14.41 12.91
CA LYS A 15 4.49 13.86 13.17
C LYS A 15 3.36 14.73 12.61
N ASP A 16 3.57 16.05 12.53
CA ASP A 16 2.61 16.98 11.96
C ASP A 16 2.41 16.77 10.45
N PHE A 17 3.35 16.07 9.81
CA PHE A 17 3.32 15.76 8.38
C PHE A 17 2.94 14.30 8.08
N ILE A 18 2.47 13.53 9.07
CA ILE A 18 1.95 12.17 8.82
C ILE A 18 0.76 12.27 7.87
N ASN A 19 0.77 11.43 6.82
CA ASN A 19 -0.35 11.39 5.88
C ASN A 19 -1.50 10.59 6.52
N PRO A 20 -2.68 11.18 6.79
CA PRO A 20 -3.81 10.44 7.33
C PRO A 20 -4.34 9.36 6.36
N HIS A 21 -4.04 9.47 5.06
CA HIS A 21 -4.39 8.50 4.02
C HIS A 21 -3.21 7.57 3.67
N SER A 22 -2.30 7.32 4.60
CA SER A 22 -1.17 6.41 4.36
C SER A 22 -1.57 4.93 4.32
N LEU A 23 -2.73 4.58 4.89
CA LEU A 23 -3.23 3.22 4.97
C LEU A 23 -4.75 3.22 4.76
N ASP A 24 -5.18 2.54 3.71
CA ASP A 24 -6.58 2.20 3.47
C ASP A 24 -6.73 0.69 3.56
N ILE A 25 -7.63 0.22 4.42
CA ILE A 25 -7.93 -1.21 4.58
C ILE A 25 -9.20 -1.51 3.79
N ILE A 26 -9.11 -2.47 2.88
CA ILE A 26 -10.24 -2.93 2.06
C ILE A 26 -10.60 -4.35 2.49
N ASP A 27 -11.67 -4.48 3.26
CA ASP A 27 -12.18 -5.78 3.69
C ASP A 27 -13.04 -6.43 2.61
N ASN A 28 -13.05 -7.77 2.61
CA ASN A 28 -13.88 -8.58 1.69
C ASN A 28 -13.66 -8.28 0.20
N ALA A 29 -12.43 -7.93 -0.18
CA ALA A 29 -12.06 -7.76 -1.57
C ALA A 29 -12.21 -9.07 -2.35
N ILE A 30 -12.64 -8.97 -3.61
CA ILE A 30 -12.84 -10.10 -4.52
C ILE A 30 -11.70 -10.13 -5.53
N ILE A 31 -11.12 -11.30 -5.76
CA ILE A 31 -10.02 -11.53 -6.69
C ILE A 31 -10.19 -12.89 -7.40
N GLU A 32 -9.51 -13.10 -8.52
CA GLU A 32 -9.53 -14.40 -9.20
C GLU A 32 -8.97 -15.54 -8.34
N SER A 33 -9.36 -16.77 -8.66
CA SER A 33 -8.88 -17.97 -7.96
C SER A 33 -7.41 -18.32 -8.25
N SER A 34 -6.75 -17.65 -9.19
CA SER A 34 -5.35 -17.88 -9.57
C SER A 34 -4.37 -17.64 -8.42
N VAL A 35 -4.72 -16.75 -7.49
CA VAL A 35 -3.88 -16.39 -6.34
C VAL A 35 -4.06 -17.31 -5.13
N LYS A 36 -4.92 -18.33 -5.19
CA LYS A 36 -5.22 -19.22 -4.04
C LYS A 36 -4.00 -19.93 -3.44
N GLU A 37 -3.04 -20.30 -4.27
CA GLU A 37 -1.82 -21.01 -3.87
C GLU A 37 -0.62 -20.08 -3.73
N ALA A 38 -0.85 -18.76 -3.72
CA ALA A 38 0.21 -17.77 -3.60
C ALA A 38 0.88 -17.85 -2.21
N LYS A 39 2.20 -17.75 -2.20
CA LYS A 39 3.00 -17.79 -0.99
C LYS A 39 3.28 -16.36 -0.50
N PRO A 40 3.57 -16.18 0.79
CA PRO A 40 4.07 -14.90 1.29
C PRO A 40 5.16 -14.31 0.40
N LEU A 41 5.07 -13.02 0.14
CA LEU A 41 5.96 -12.24 -0.73
C LEU A 41 5.85 -12.50 -2.24
N ASP A 42 4.99 -13.42 -2.70
CA ASP A 42 4.68 -13.51 -4.13
C ASP A 42 4.05 -12.20 -4.61
N ALA A 43 4.47 -11.74 -5.80
CA ALA A 43 4.07 -10.46 -6.36
C ALA A 43 3.16 -10.64 -7.58
N PHE A 44 2.15 -9.78 -7.68
CA PHE A 44 1.11 -9.82 -8.70
C PHE A 44 0.78 -8.42 -9.20
N GLN A 45 0.36 -8.33 -10.46
CA GLN A 45 -0.32 -7.16 -10.98
C GLN A 45 -1.83 -7.45 -10.98
N PHE A 46 -2.59 -6.72 -10.16
CA PHE A 46 -4.05 -6.76 -10.23
C PHE A 46 -4.49 -5.82 -11.35
N GLU A 47 -5.22 -6.37 -12.33
CA GLU A 47 -5.53 -5.66 -13.56
C GLU A 47 -6.23 -4.34 -13.27
N ARG A 48 -5.68 -3.25 -13.83
CA ARG A 48 -6.22 -1.89 -13.71
C ARG A 48 -6.25 -1.32 -12.28
N VAL A 49 -5.71 -2.03 -11.29
CA VAL A 49 -5.66 -1.58 -9.89
C VAL A 49 -4.24 -1.19 -9.47
N GLY A 50 -3.26 -2.08 -9.64
CA GLY A 50 -1.90 -1.84 -9.16
C GLY A 50 -1.08 -3.12 -9.01
N TYR A 51 0.08 -2.97 -8.40
CA TYR A 51 0.98 -4.08 -8.04
C TYR A 51 0.86 -4.39 -6.56
N PHE A 52 0.75 -5.67 -6.25
CA PHE A 52 0.50 -6.18 -4.91
C PHE A 52 1.43 -7.34 -4.60
N ASN A 53 1.69 -7.56 -3.32
CA ASN A 53 2.32 -8.78 -2.84
C ASN A 53 1.50 -9.42 -1.72
N VAL A 54 1.66 -10.74 -1.55
CA VAL A 54 1.07 -11.47 -0.43
C VAL A 54 1.77 -11.06 0.86
N ASP A 55 1.02 -10.60 1.85
CA ASP A 55 1.55 -10.21 3.15
C ASP A 55 1.99 -11.45 3.96
N PRO A 56 3.10 -11.38 4.72
CA PRO A 56 3.55 -12.49 5.59
C PRO A 56 2.52 -12.99 6.61
N ASP A 57 1.58 -12.14 7.04
CA ASP A 57 0.49 -12.50 7.95
C ASP A 57 -0.67 -13.20 7.24
N SER A 58 -0.55 -13.45 5.93
CA SER A 58 -1.53 -14.23 5.16
C SER A 58 -1.57 -15.68 5.62
N THR A 59 -2.79 -16.19 5.78
CA THR A 59 -3.06 -17.59 6.11
C THR A 59 -3.90 -18.26 5.03
N LYS A 60 -4.03 -19.59 5.08
CA LYS A 60 -4.88 -20.35 4.14
C LYS A 60 -6.36 -19.94 4.18
N GLU A 61 -6.82 -19.39 5.30
CA GLU A 61 -8.21 -18.98 5.52
C GLU A 61 -8.40 -17.48 5.23
N LYS A 62 -7.34 -16.68 5.41
CA LYS A 62 -7.36 -15.23 5.23
C LYS A 62 -6.14 -14.78 4.45
N MET A 63 -6.34 -14.52 3.17
CA MET A 63 -5.29 -13.97 2.32
C MET A 63 -5.25 -12.45 2.43
N VAL A 64 -4.06 -11.89 2.62
CA VAL A 64 -3.84 -10.45 2.78
C VAL A 64 -2.89 -9.98 1.69
N PHE A 65 -3.24 -8.88 1.03
CA PHE A 65 -2.43 -8.29 -0.03
C PHE A 65 -2.06 -6.86 0.31
N ASN A 66 -0.78 -6.55 0.19
CA ASN A 66 -0.27 -5.20 0.33
C ASN A 66 -0.07 -4.58 -1.05
N ARG A 67 -0.55 -3.34 -1.23
CA ARG A 67 -0.30 -2.59 -2.47
C ARG A 67 1.12 -2.04 -2.44
N THR A 68 1.98 -2.57 -3.30
CA THR A 68 3.38 -2.14 -3.43
C THR A 68 3.49 -0.87 -4.27
N LEU A 69 2.81 -0.83 -5.43
CA LEU A 69 2.85 0.30 -6.36
C LEU A 69 1.48 0.52 -7.00
N SER A 70 1.19 1.79 -7.30
CA SER A 70 0.07 2.15 -8.18
C SER A 70 0.50 2.03 -9.65
N LEU A 71 -0.47 1.92 -10.57
CA LEU A 71 -0.16 1.79 -12.01
C LEU A 71 0.44 3.05 -12.62
N LYS A 72 0.19 4.21 -12.01
CA LYS A 72 0.67 5.51 -12.47
C LYS A 72 1.02 6.35 -11.26
N ASP A 73 2.10 7.10 -11.38
CA ASP A 73 2.44 8.08 -10.37
C ASP A 73 1.33 9.14 -10.26
N SER A 74 0.89 9.38 -9.03
CA SER A 74 -0.13 10.37 -8.68
C SER A 74 0.40 11.42 -7.71
N TRP A 75 1.68 11.34 -7.35
CA TRP A 75 2.29 12.25 -6.41
C TRP A 75 2.39 13.66 -7.02
N LYS A 76 1.83 14.63 -6.30
CA LYS A 76 1.95 16.05 -6.60
C LYS A 76 2.37 16.75 -5.30
N PRO A 77 3.61 17.24 -5.20
CA PRO A 77 4.02 18.01 -4.04
C PRO A 77 3.12 19.25 -3.92
N LYS A 78 2.59 19.52 -2.72
CA LYS A 78 1.95 20.81 -2.45
C LYS A 78 3.02 21.89 -2.59
N LYS A 79 2.81 22.82 -3.54
CA LYS A 79 3.61 24.04 -3.67
C LYS A 79 3.39 24.96 -2.48
#